data_AF-A0A7C2ZZ43-F1
#
_entry.id   AF-A0A7C2ZZ43-F1
#
_cell.length_a   1.000
_cell.length_b   1.000
_cell.length_c   1.000
_cell.angle_alpha   90.00
_cell.angle_beta   90.00
_cell.angle_gamma   90.00
#
_symmetry.space_group_name_H-M   'P 1'
#
loop_
_entity.id
_entity.type
_entity.pdbx_description
1 polymer ?
#
loop_
_entity_poly.entity_id
_entity_poly.type
_entity_poly.pdbx_seq_one_letter_code
_entity_poly.pdbx_strand_id
1 'polypeptide(L)'
;MGSQEVKVATGWIVGLLALATVWGLGGCQEGEQTSDAKPPVAEPRLSDIYTATATGRSNSLDVLEMVKQRPDELLSQSDSVVASQGEDKKGLKLWFTMVAFDEHSMKAARKYFFLVDENVKKAWFGKSKQGMVFHCQAVLPADVGQKAYEDENAKTRAIVGYVQKAFAADVDGLGEDVAAGAPDARRLGVSGLMVNQALRDVVTRIGGSPVLAGRLSSPQGLEFDHPNFEKGTARISVQGDTANLSIEMGVPAAQYGGFLLP
;
A
#
# COMPACT_ATOMS: atom_id res chain seq x y z
N MET A 1 48.38 -10.54 -44.79
CA MET A 1 49.33 -9.56 -44.21
C MET A 1 48.67 -8.93 -43.00
N GLY A 2 49.28 -9.04 -41.81
CA GLY A 2 48.85 -8.32 -40.61
C GLY A 2 48.43 -9.21 -39.41
N SER A 3 49.35 -10.00 -38.87
CA SER A 3 49.20 -10.63 -37.55
C SER A 3 49.62 -9.62 -36.48
N GLN A 4 48.75 -9.26 -35.54
CA GLN A 4 49.12 -8.52 -34.32
C GLN A 4 49.01 -9.47 -33.12
N GLU A 5 50.17 -9.80 -32.56
CA GLU A 5 50.33 -10.43 -31.26
C GLU A 5 49.99 -9.42 -30.15
N VAL A 6 49.07 -9.77 -29.25
CA VAL A 6 48.88 -9.07 -27.99
C VAL A 6 49.44 -9.94 -26.87
N LYS A 7 50.51 -9.46 -26.25
CA LYS A 7 51.20 -10.09 -25.12
C LYS A 7 50.34 -9.98 -23.87
N VAL A 8 49.99 -11.13 -23.28
CA VAL A 8 49.35 -11.23 -21.97
C VAL A 8 50.42 -11.15 -20.89
N ALA A 9 50.36 -10.12 -20.05
CA ALA A 9 51.23 -9.96 -18.89
C ALA A 9 50.58 -10.59 -17.66
N THR A 10 51.11 -11.74 -17.27
CA THR A 10 50.78 -12.50 -16.07
C THR A 10 51.43 -11.83 -14.85
N GLY A 11 50.63 -11.28 -13.95
CA GLY A 11 51.09 -10.69 -12.69
C GLY A 11 50.45 -11.40 -11.50
N TRP A 12 51.11 -12.43 -10.98
CA TRP A 12 50.80 -13.05 -9.69
C TRP A 12 51.41 -12.19 -8.58
N ILE A 13 50.60 -11.71 -7.63
CA ILE A 13 51.09 -11.23 -6.35
C ILE A 13 50.41 -12.04 -5.26
N VAL A 14 51.15 -13.05 -4.80
CA VAL A 14 50.95 -13.75 -3.54
C VAL A 14 51.48 -12.83 -2.44
N GLY A 15 50.60 -12.38 -1.55
CA GLY A 15 50.95 -11.54 -0.40
C GLY A 15 50.26 -12.06 0.86
N LEU A 16 50.74 -13.20 1.35
CA LEU A 16 50.31 -13.84 2.58
C LEU A 16 51.32 -13.44 3.67
N LEU A 17 50.95 -12.53 4.55
CA LEU A 17 51.72 -12.27 5.77
C LEU A 17 50.78 -11.96 6.92
N ALA A 18 50.76 -12.90 7.84
CA ALA A 18 50.14 -12.84 9.14
C ALA A 18 50.72 -11.70 9.98
N LEU A 19 49.89 -11.07 10.80
CA LEU A 19 50.33 -10.69 12.14
C LEU A 19 49.11 -10.69 13.08
N ALA A 20 49.06 -11.75 13.88
CA ALA A 20 48.32 -11.76 15.13
C ALA A 20 49.03 -10.82 16.11
N THR A 21 48.32 -9.84 16.65
CA THR A 21 48.80 -9.11 17.83
C THR A 21 47.65 -8.58 18.68
N VAL A 22 47.67 -9.05 19.93
CA VAL A 22 47.28 -8.35 21.16
C VAL A 22 45.79 -8.33 21.50
N TRP A 23 45.43 -9.36 22.27
CA TRP A 23 44.56 -9.24 23.43
C TRP A 23 45.12 -8.18 24.40
N GLY A 24 44.27 -7.29 24.89
CA GLY A 24 44.61 -6.49 26.07
C GLY A 24 44.02 -5.10 26.04
N LEU A 25 42.78 -4.97 26.50
CA LEU A 25 42.41 -4.19 27.69
C LEU A 25 40.88 -4.18 27.75
N GLY A 26 40.35 -4.98 28.67
CA GLY A 26 38.99 -4.84 29.12
C GLY A 26 38.81 -3.45 29.73
N GLY A 27 38.27 -2.54 28.95
CA GLY A 27 37.41 -1.51 29.50
C GLY A 27 36.04 -2.13 29.66
N CYS A 28 35.64 -2.43 30.90
CA CYS A 28 34.21 -2.34 31.23
C CYS A 28 33.84 -0.88 31.00
N GLN A 29 33.47 -0.53 29.76
CA GLN A 29 32.54 0.56 29.58
C GLN A 29 31.24 0.02 30.17
N GLU A 30 31.01 0.38 31.42
CA GLU A 30 29.67 0.53 31.97
C GLU A 30 29.02 1.56 31.05
N GLY A 31 28.51 1.04 29.93
CA GLY A 31 27.84 1.81 28.91
C GLY A 31 26.66 2.41 29.63
N GLU A 32 26.76 3.70 29.89
CA GLU A 32 25.67 4.55 30.34
C GLU A 32 24.55 4.31 29.35
N GLN A 33 23.70 3.35 29.71
CA GLN A 33 22.53 2.96 28.98
C GLN A 33 21.63 4.16 29.15
N THR A 34 21.79 5.13 28.25
CA THR A 34 20.88 6.23 28.03
C THR A 34 19.58 5.61 27.50
N SER A 35 18.87 4.90 28.39
CA SER A 35 17.52 4.40 28.19
C SER A 35 16.50 5.54 28.34
N ASP A 36 16.90 6.75 27.98
CA ASP A 36 16.02 7.83 27.54
C ASP A 36 15.84 7.80 26.03
N ALA A 37 16.10 6.65 25.38
CA ALA A 37 15.46 6.32 24.13
C ALA A 37 13.95 6.24 24.41
N LYS A 38 13.30 7.41 24.34
CA LYS A 38 11.85 7.57 24.28
C LYS A 38 11.32 6.39 23.47
N PRO A 39 10.46 5.53 24.04
CA PRO A 39 9.97 4.36 23.33
C PRO A 39 9.56 4.82 21.93
N PRO A 40 9.98 4.11 20.87
CA PRO A 40 9.67 4.51 19.50
C PRO A 40 8.19 4.84 19.52
N VAL A 41 7.87 6.12 19.26
CA VAL A 41 6.50 6.63 19.37
C VAL A 41 5.67 5.62 18.63
N ALA A 42 4.83 4.88 19.36
CA ALA A 42 4.10 3.74 18.82
C ALA A 42 3.55 4.21 17.49
N GLU A 43 3.97 3.53 16.39
CA GLU A 43 3.70 4.07 15.06
C GLU A 43 2.23 4.46 15.02
N PRO A 44 1.93 5.69 14.58
CA PRO A 44 0.57 6.22 14.62
C PRO A 44 -0.33 5.14 14.04
N ARG A 45 -1.46 4.91 14.69
CA ARG A 45 -2.33 3.78 14.37
C ARG A 45 -3.07 4.05 13.06
N LEU A 46 -2.34 4.18 11.95
CA LEU A 46 -2.75 4.78 10.69
C LEU A 46 -4.03 4.14 10.16
N SER A 47 -4.17 2.84 10.40
CA SER A 47 -5.26 2.00 9.94
C SER A 47 -6.41 1.79 10.93
N ASP A 48 -6.43 2.37 12.14
CA ASP A 48 -7.52 2.02 13.09
C ASP A 48 -8.91 2.31 12.54
N ILE A 49 -9.11 3.45 11.85
CA ILE A 49 -10.43 3.76 11.26
C ILE A 49 -10.83 2.64 10.30
N TYR A 50 -9.89 2.20 9.45
CA TYR A 50 -10.12 1.10 8.51
C TYR A 50 -10.43 -0.21 9.24
N THR A 51 -9.68 -0.56 10.29
CA THR A 51 -9.85 -1.82 11.03
C THR A 51 -11.13 -1.83 11.86
N ALA A 52 -11.46 -0.71 12.51
CA ALA A 52 -12.62 -0.56 13.37
C ALA A 52 -13.94 -0.41 12.58
N THR A 53 -13.88 0.07 11.33
CA THR A 53 -15.05 0.14 10.46
C THR A 53 -15.46 -1.27 10.01
N ALA A 54 -16.65 -1.72 10.39
CA ALA A 54 -17.21 -2.99 9.96
C ALA A 54 -18.06 -2.81 8.69
N THR A 55 -17.55 -3.29 7.56
CA THR A 55 -18.29 -3.31 6.29
C THR A 55 -19.63 -4.03 6.45
N GLY A 56 -20.70 -3.43 5.93
CA GLY A 56 -22.10 -3.87 6.07
C GLY A 56 -22.76 -3.54 7.41
N ARG A 57 -22.05 -2.93 8.37
CA ARG A 57 -22.57 -2.70 9.74
C ARG A 57 -22.40 -1.27 10.25
N SER A 58 -21.20 -0.72 10.13
CA SER A 58 -20.88 0.65 10.55
C SER A 58 -21.67 1.65 9.73
N ASN A 59 -22.10 2.74 10.35
CA ASN A 59 -22.77 3.86 9.72
C ASN A 59 -21.85 5.10 9.71
N SER A 60 -22.30 6.20 9.08
CA SER A 60 -21.49 7.41 8.94
C SER A 60 -21.15 8.09 10.27
N LEU A 61 -22.04 8.03 11.27
CA LEU A 61 -21.77 8.60 12.60
C LEU A 61 -20.64 7.84 13.31
N ASP A 62 -20.64 6.51 13.22
CA ASP A 62 -19.59 5.67 13.81
C ASP A 62 -18.21 6.09 13.24
N VAL A 63 -18.13 6.26 11.91
CA VAL A 63 -16.89 6.65 11.22
C VAL A 63 -16.48 8.07 11.57
N LEU A 64 -17.41 9.03 11.56
CA LEU A 64 -17.11 10.42 11.92
C LEU A 64 -16.64 10.56 13.37
N GLU A 65 -17.14 9.74 14.29
CA GLU A 65 -16.65 9.71 15.67
C GLU A 65 -15.21 9.23 15.75
N MET A 66 -14.84 8.19 14.98
CA MET A 66 -13.46 7.72 14.89
C MET A 66 -12.51 8.77 14.29
N VAL A 67 -12.96 9.50 13.25
CA VAL A 67 -12.15 10.57 12.64
C VAL A 67 -11.95 11.73 13.61
N LYS A 68 -12.96 12.13 14.39
CA LYS A 68 -12.86 13.20 15.40
C LYS A 68 -11.80 12.93 16.48
N GLN A 69 -11.45 11.66 16.71
CA GLN A 69 -10.39 11.28 17.65
C GLN A 69 -8.98 11.56 17.10
N ARG A 70 -8.86 12.02 15.83
CA ARG A 70 -7.61 12.32 15.12
C ARG A 70 -7.56 13.78 14.68
N PRO A 71 -7.25 14.71 15.60
CA PRO A 71 -7.27 16.14 15.29
C PRO A 71 -6.17 16.59 14.33
N ASP A 72 -5.18 15.73 14.06
CA ASP A 72 -4.09 15.94 13.11
C ASP A 72 -4.39 15.41 11.69
N GLU A 73 -5.53 14.74 11.49
CA GLU A 73 -5.99 14.31 10.18
C GLU A 73 -7.03 15.28 9.60
N LEU A 74 -6.99 15.44 8.28
CA LEU A 74 -7.93 16.26 7.52
C LEU A 74 -9.13 15.40 7.13
N LEU A 75 -10.32 15.91 7.39
CA LEU A 75 -11.59 15.29 7.03
C LEU A 75 -12.10 15.86 5.70
N SER A 76 -12.38 14.97 4.75
CA SER A 76 -13.14 15.26 3.53
C SER A 76 -14.43 14.44 3.54
N GLN A 77 -15.54 15.01 3.09
CA GLN A 77 -16.80 14.27 3.00
C GLN A 77 -17.58 14.64 1.74
N SER A 78 -18.42 13.71 1.28
CA SER A 78 -19.51 13.93 0.34
C SER A 78 -20.80 13.34 0.94
N ASP A 79 -21.88 13.30 0.17
CA ASP A 79 -23.15 12.72 0.61
C ASP A 79 -23.04 11.23 0.99
N SER A 80 -22.11 10.50 0.36
CA SER A 80 -21.97 9.04 0.52
C SER A 80 -20.56 8.58 0.86
N VAL A 81 -19.59 9.49 1.03
CA VAL A 81 -18.19 9.14 1.30
C VAL A 81 -17.63 9.99 2.43
N VAL A 82 -16.87 9.37 3.34
CA VAL A 82 -16.07 10.04 4.36
C VAL A 82 -14.63 9.60 4.19
N ALA A 83 -13.70 10.56 4.14
CA ALA A 83 -12.27 10.30 4.09
C ALA A 83 -11.52 11.07 5.18
N SER A 84 -10.55 10.40 5.79
CA SER A 84 -9.60 10.97 6.74
C SER A 84 -8.20 10.81 6.16
N GLN A 85 -7.43 11.88 6.10
CA GLN A 85 -6.08 11.86 5.53
C GLN A 85 -5.07 12.53 6.44
N GLY A 86 -3.85 12.03 6.48
CA GLY A 86 -2.79 12.60 7.29
C GLY A 86 -1.43 12.48 6.62
N GLU A 87 -0.48 13.25 7.14
CA GLU A 87 0.91 13.19 6.72
C GLU A 87 1.85 13.23 7.92
N ASP A 88 3.04 12.64 7.78
CA ASP A 88 4.06 12.80 8.80
C ASP A 88 4.60 14.23 8.82
N LYS A 89 5.32 14.59 9.87
CA LYS A 89 5.88 15.93 10.04
C LYS A 89 6.84 16.36 8.91
N LYS A 90 7.30 15.42 8.09
CA LYS A 90 8.23 15.68 6.99
C LYS A 90 7.53 15.70 5.62
N GLY A 91 6.23 15.38 5.57
CA GLY A 91 5.50 15.17 4.32
C GLY A 91 6.02 13.99 3.50
N LEU A 92 6.80 13.08 4.11
CA LEU A 92 7.40 11.93 3.44
C LEU A 92 6.56 10.66 3.61
N LYS A 93 5.59 10.69 4.51
CA LYS A 93 4.59 9.63 4.65
C LYS A 93 3.22 10.26 4.54
N LEU A 94 2.40 9.76 3.62
CA LEU A 94 1.02 10.20 3.38
C LEU A 94 0.11 9.00 3.54
N TRP A 95 -1.01 9.16 4.24
CA TRP A 95 -2.02 8.12 4.35
C TRP A 95 -3.42 8.68 4.22
N PHE A 96 -4.35 7.81 3.83
CA PHE A 96 -5.77 8.08 4.00
C PHE A 96 -6.55 6.82 4.35
N THR A 97 -7.66 7.00 5.05
CA THR A 97 -8.74 6.02 5.16
C THR A 97 -9.98 6.63 4.53
N MET A 98 -10.66 5.89 3.67
CA MET A 98 -11.90 6.33 3.02
C MET A 98 -12.98 5.27 3.24
N VAL A 99 -14.20 5.68 3.58
CA VAL A 99 -15.36 4.81 3.77
C VAL A 99 -16.50 5.34 2.93
N ALA A 100 -17.03 4.49 2.06
CA ALA A 100 -18.19 4.80 1.25
C ALA A 100 -19.41 4.03 1.78
N PHE A 101 -20.55 4.71 1.83
CA PHE A 101 -21.80 4.22 2.38
C PHE A 101 -22.77 3.88 1.26
N ASP A 102 -23.54 2.82 1.45
CA ASP A 102 -24.67 2.50 0.59
C ASP A 102 -25.82 3.49 0.87
N GLU A 103 -26.33 4.12 -0.19
CA GLU A 103 -27.33 5.20 -0.08
C GLU A 103 -28.66 4.75 0.53
N HIS A 104 -29.00 3.46 0.40
CA HIS A 104 -30.27 2.93 0.89
C HIS A 104 -30.19 2.47 2.35
N SER A 105 -29.14 1.73 2.69
CA SER A 105 -28.96 1.16 4.03
C SER A 105 -28.22 2.09 4.98
N MET A 106 -27.56 3.14 4.46
CA MET A 106 -26.67 4.04 5.19
C MET A 106 -25.55 3.28 5.95
N LYS A 107 -25.17 2.11 5.44
CA LYS A 107 -24.11 1.25 5.98
C LYS A 107 -22.85 1.34 5.14
N ALA A 108 -21.70 1.15 5.77
CA ALA A 108 -20.40 1.12 5.10
C ALA A 108 -20.40 -0.01 4.06
N ALA A 109 -20.48 0.34 2.79
CA ALA A 109 -20.45 -0.60 1.68
C ALA A 109 -19.00 -0.94 1.30
N ARG A 110 -18.11 0.05 1.42
CA ARG A 110 -16.71 -0.07 1.01
C ARG A 110 -15.84 0.71 1.97
N LYS A 111 -14.64 0.20 2.23
CA LYS A 111 -13.60 0.93 2.95
C LYS A 111 -12.25 0.71 2.30
N TYR A 112 -11.43 1.75 2.36
CA TYR A 112 -10.14 1.83 1.72
C TYR A 112 -9.12 2.34 2.73
N PHE A 113 -7.93 1.76 2.69
CA PHE A 113 -6.77 2.29 3.38
C PHE A 113 -5.64 2.43 2.38
N PHE A 114 -4.96 3.56 2.43
CA PHE A 114 -3.82 3.86 1.58
C PHE A 114 -2.69 4.46 2.41
N LEU A 115 -1.47 4.06 2.08
CA LEU A 115 -0.25 4.58 2.66
C LEU A 115 0.81 4.67 1.56
N VAL A 116 1.45 5.83 1.44
CA VAL A 116 2.72 5.98 0.72
C VAL A 116 3.79 6.40 1.70
N ASP A 117 4.95 5.76 1.59
CA ASP A 117 6.11 6.06 2.40
C ASP A 117 7.33 6.30 1.50
N GLU A 118 7.79 7.55 1.49
CA GLU A 118 8.98 8.03 0.81
C GLU A 118 10.20 8.09 1.75
N ASN A 119 10.06 7.79 3.04
CA ASN A 119 11.15 7.85 4.03
C ASN A 119 12.20 6.73 3.87
N VAL A 120 12.10 5.87 2.86
CA VAL A 120 13.04 4.75 2.73
C VAL A 120 14.40 5.31 2.34
N LYS A 121 15.25 5.39 3.37
CA LYS A 121 16.60 5.94 3.35
C LYS A 121 17.26 5.64 2.01
N LYS A 122 17.73 6.69 1.33
CA LYS A 122 18.65 6.54 0.20
C LYS A 122 19.76 5.61 0.69
N ALA A 123 19.77 4.37 0.20
CA ALA A 123 20.96 3.55 0.34
C ALA A 123 22.09 4.39 -0.27
N TRP A 124 23.25 4.42 0.38
CA TRP A 124 24.40 5.28 0.00
C TRP A 124 24.72 5.18 -1.51
N PHE A 125 24.31 4.10 -2.18
CA PHE A 125 24.49 3.87 -3.62
C PHE A 125 23.23 3.37 -4.36
N GLY A 126 22.01 3.64 -3.88
CA GLY A 126 20.77 3.03 -4.42
C GLY A 126 19.64 4.00 -4.76
N LYS A 127 18.73 3.55 -5.64
CA LYS A 127 17.47 4.23 -5.97
C LYS A 127 16.67 4.51 -4.69
N SER A 128 16.00 5.67 -4.62
CA SER A 128 15.01 5.95 -3.57
C SER A 128 13.96 4.84 -3.59
N LYS A 129 13.73 4.21 -2.45
CA LYS A 129 12.84 3.05 -2.35
C LYS A 129 11.48 3.50 -1.84
N GLN A 130 10.74 4.29 -2.61
CA GLN A 130 9.37 4.61 -2.23
C GLN A 130 8.54 3.33 -2.16
N GLY A 131 7.43 3.36 -1.44
CA GLY A 131 6.41 2.35 -1.66
C GLY A 131 5.04 2.71 -1.17
N MET A 132 4.15 1.78 -1.44
CA MET A 132 2.71 2.01 -1.39
C MET A 132 2.03 0.77 -0.83
N VAL A 133 1.06 1.00 0.03
CA VAL A 133 0.13 -0.03 0.49
C VAL A 133 -1.27 0.48 0.23
N PHE A 134 -2.10 -0.38 -0.35
CA PHE A 134 -3.52 -0.15 -0.56
C PHE A 134 -4.30 -1.38 -0.12
N HIS A 135 -5.29 -1.18 0.73
CA HIS A 135 -6.24 -2.21 1.13
C HIS A 135 -7.65 -1.73 0.84
N CYS A 136 -8.49 -2.64 0.38
CA CYS A 136 -9.89 -2.41 0.12
C CYS A 136 -10.69 -3.58 0.67
N GLN A 137 -11.79 -3.27 1.36
CA GLN A 137 -12.84 -4.22 1.69
C GLN A 137 -14.16 -3.69 1.15
N ALA A 138 -14.83 -4.45 0.29
CA ALA A 138 -16.03 -4.02 -0.41
C ALA A 138 -17.12 -5.10 -0.41
N VAL A 139 -18.36 -4.72 -0.07
CA VAL A 139 -19.55 -5.54 -0.33
C VAL A 139 -19.76 -5.59 -1.83
N LEU A 140 -19.85 -6.81 -2.38
CA LEU A 140 -20.10 -7.04 -3.79
C LEU A 140 -21.61 -6.91 -4.06
N PRO A 141 -22.00 -6.08 -5.03
CA PRO A 141 -23.39 -6.03 -5.46
C PRO A 141 -23.77 -7.37 -6.09
N ALA A 142 -25.06 -7.71 -6.08
CA ALA A 142 -25.54 -9.03 -6.51
C ALA A 142 -25.17 -9.35 -7.97
N ASP A 143 -25.14 -8.35 -8.84
CA ASP A 143 -24.74 -8.47 -10.26
C ASP A 143 -23.24 -8.74 -10.47
N VAL A 144 -22.43 -8.61 -9.41
CA VAL A 144 -21.00 -8.97 -9.39
C VAL A 144 -20.76 -10.22 -8.55
N GLY A 145 -21.32 -10.31 -7.34
CA GLY A 145 -21.07 -11.40 -6.42
C GLY A 145 -21.82 -12.71 -6.73
N GLN A 146 -23.04 -12.60 -7.26
CA GLN A 146 -23.94 -13.75 -7.48
C GLN A 146 -24.16 -14.09 -8.95
N LYS A 147 -23.65 -13.24 -9.85
CA LYS A 147 -23.71 -13.49 -11.28
C LYS A 147 -23.02 -14.82 -11.63
N ALA A 148 -23.64 -15.59 -12.51
CA ALA A 148 -23.01 -16.76 -13.09
C ALA A 148 -21.91 -16.33 -14.06
N TYR A 149 -20.69 -16.78 -13.83
CA TYR A 149 -19.54 -16.52 -14.69
C TYR A 149 -19.15 -17.79 -15.44
N GLU A 150 -18.57 -17.61 -16.63
CA GLU A 150 -18.06 -18.73 -17.44
C GLU A 150 -16.93 -19.49 -16.71
N ASP A 151 -16.08 -18.75 -16.00
CA ASP A 151 -15.00 -19.29 -15.18
C ASP A 151 -14.62 -18.36 -14.00
N GLU A 152 -13.78 -18.85 -13.09
CA GLU A 152 -13.27 -18.09 -11.93
C GLU A 152 -12.42 -16.87 -12.34
N ASN A 153 -11.82 -16.89 -13.52
CA ASN A 153 -11.03 -15.77 -14.04
C ASN A 153 -11.93 -14.59 -14.44
N ALA A 154 -13.04 -14.86 -15.12
CA ALA A 154 -14.07 -13.88 -15.45
C ALA A 154 -14.68 -13.28 -14.18
N LYS A 155 -14.95 -14.11 -13.16
CA LYS A 155 -15.41 -13.65 -11.84
C LYS A 155 -14.39 -12.74 -11.16
N THR A 156 -13.14 -13.19 -11.04
CA THR A 156 -12.06 -12.41 -10.42
C THR A 156 -11.87 -11.06 -11.11
N ARG A 157 -11.87 -11.05 -12.45
CA ARG A 157 -11.77 -9.81 -13.25
C ARG A 157 -12.94 -8.87 -13.03
N ALA A 158 -14.17 -9.41 -12.94
CA ALA A 158 -15.35 -8.61 -12.66
C ALA A 158 -15.28 -7.98 -11.26
N ILE A 159 -14.81 -8.72 -10.26
CA ILE A 159 -14.64 -8.20 -8.89
C ILE A 159 -13.58 -7.09 -8.84
N VAL A 160 -12.38 -7.32 -9.39
CA VAL A 160 -11.33 -6.28 -9.40
C VAL A 160 -11.77 -5.06 -10.22
N GLY A 161 -12.45 -5.29 -11.35
CA GLY A 161 -13.02 -4.22 -12.17
C GLY A 161 -14.12 -3.42 -11.43
N TYR A 162 -14.93 -4.08 -10.61
CA TYR A 162 -15.89 -3.41 -9.72
C TYR A 162 -15.16 -2.54 -8.70
N VAL A 163 -14.17 -3.08 -7.99
CA VAL A 163 -13.38 -2.33 -6.99
C VAL A 163 -12.71 -1.12 -7.61
N GLN A 164 -12.11 -1.26 -8.81
CA GLN A 164 -11.49 -0.16 -9.53
C GLN A 164 -12.50 0.96 -9.84
N LYS A 165 -13.65 0.62 -10.41
CA LYS A 165 -14.68 1.61 -10.77
C LYS A 165 -15.26 2.28 -9.53
N ALA A 166 -15.56 1.51 -8.49
CA ALA A 166 -16.11 2.03 -7.24
C ALA A 166 -15.12 2.97 -6.55
N PHE A 167 -13.84 2.59 -6.44
CA PHE A 167 -12.81 3.44 -5.86
C PHE A 167 -12.65 4.76 -6.64
N ALA A 168 -12.61 4.71 -7.97
CA ALA A 168 -12.54 5.90 -8.79
C ALA A 168 -13.74 6.84 -8.56
N ALA A 169 -14.97 6.30 -8.55
CA ALA A 169 -16.18 7.06 -8.28
C ALA A 169 -16.19 7.67 -6.87
N ASP A 170 -15.71 6.94 -5.86
CA ASP A 170 -15.67 7.42 -4.47
C ASP A 170 -14.64 8.56 -4.32
N VAL A 171 -13.48 8.48 -5.00
CA VAL A 171 -12.51 9.58 -5.06
C VAL A 171 -13.08 10.80 -5.79
N ASP A 172 -13.75 10.58 -6.93
CA ASP A 172 -14.37 11.65 -7.72
C ASP A 172 -15.52 12.33 -6.97
N GLY A 173 -16.27 11.59 -6.14
CA GLY A 173 -17.33 12.13 -5.29
C GLY A 173 -16.83 13.04 -4.17
N LEU A 174 -15.59 12.84 -3.70
CA LEU A 174 -14.90 13.78 -2.82
C LEU A 174 -14.29 14.96 -3.61
N GLY A 175 -14.27 14.83 -4.94
CA GLY A 175 -13.76 15.72 -5.99
C GLY A 175 -14.55 17.02 -6.20
N GLU A 176 -15.82 17.08 -5.82
CA GLU A 176 -16.65 18.25 -6.15
C GLU A 176 -16.32 19.47 -5.28
N ASP A 177 -15.93 19.27 -4.01
CA ASP A 177 -15.43 20.33 -3.13
C ASP A 177 -13.99 20.79 -3.49
N VAL A 178 -13.31 20.03 -4.34
CA VAL A 178 -11.93 20.29 -4.82
C VAL A 178 -11.88 21.43 -5.82
N ALA A 179 -12.97 21.64 -6.55
CA ALA A 179 -13.12 22.78 -7.45
C ALA A 179 -13.00 24.13 -6.70
N ALA A 180 -13.21 24.15 -5.38
CA ALA A 180 -13.00 25.32 -4.53
C ALA A 180 -11.53 25.58 -4.17
N GLY A 181 -10.58 24.75 -4.63
CA GLY A 181 -9.14 24.98 -4.46
C GLY A 181 -8.57 24.58 -3.10
N ALA A 182 -9.25 23.71 -2.35
CA ALA A 182 -8.72 23.16 -1.11
C ALA A 182 -7.44 22.33 -1.39
N PRO A 183 -6.28 22.67 -0.80
CA PRO A 183 -5.02 21.93 -1.00
C PRO A 183 -5.13 20.43 -0.69
N ASP A 184 -6.01 20.11 0.25
CA ASP A 184 -6.25 18.78 0.83
C ASP A 184 -6.77 17.80 -0.21
N ALA A 185 -7.66 18.27 -1.05
CA ALA A 185 -8.27 17.50 -2.11
C ALA A 185 -7.30 17.07 -3.21
N ARG A 186 -6.32 17.92 -3.51
CA ARG A 186 -5.30 17.63 -4.53
C ARG A 186 -4.49 16.38 -4.15
N ARG A 187 -4.21 16.19 -2.87
CA ARG A 187 -3.46 15.03 -2.35
C ARG A 187 -4.24 13.75 -2.58
N LEU A 188 -5.51 13.72 -2.17
CA LEU A 188 -6.39 12.57 -2.39
C LEU A 188 -6.52 12.25 -3.88
N GLY A 189 -6.66 13.25 -4.75
CA GLY A 189 -6.70 13.05 -6.20
C GLY A 189 -5.42 12.42 -6.76
N VAL A 190 -4.24 12.87 -6.33
CA VAL A 190 -2.96 12.28 -6.74
C VAL A 190 -2.82 10.83 -6.24
N SER A 191 -3.15 10.58 -4.97
CA SER A 191 -3.12 9.22 -4.42
C SER A 191 -4.14 8.30 -5.10
N GLY A 192 -5.33 8.82 -5.40
CA GLY A 192 -6.37 8.12 -6.17
C GLY A 192 -5.90 7.74 -7.57
N LEU A 193 -5.17 8.63 -8.25
CA LEU A 193 -4.57 8.33 -9.56
C LEU A 193 -3.56 7.18 -9.48
N MET A 194 -2.72 7.15 -8.43
CA MET A 194 -1.71 6.10 -8.22
C MET A 194 -2.37 4.74 -7.98
N VAL A 195 -3.39 4.68 -7.12
CA VAL A 195 -4.15 3.45 -6.88
C VAL A 195 -4.89 3.00 -8.14
N ASN A 196 -5.52 3.92 -8.87
CA ASN A 196 -6.22 3.61 -10.12
C ASN A 196 -5.30 3.07 -11.21
N GLN A 197 -4.07 3.58 -11.30
CA GLN A 197 -3.05 3.06 -12.20
C GLN A 197 -2.68 1.63 -11.82
N ALA A 198 -2.37 1.36 -10.54
CA ALA A 198 -2.05 0.02 -10.07
C ALA A 198 -3.19 -0.98 -10.30
N LEU A 199 -4.44 -0.58 -10.01
CA LEU A 199 -5.63 -1.40 -10.27
C LEU A 199 -5.80 -1.69 -11.77
N ARG A 200 -5.59 -0.69 -12.63
CA ARG A 200 -5.67 -0.86 -14.09
C ARG A 200 -4.61 -1.85 -14.58
N ASP A 201 -3.40 -1.79 -14.05
CA ASP A 201 -2.32 -2.70 -14.41
C ASP A 201 -2.67 -4.15 -13.99
N VAL A 202 -3.23 -4.33 -12.79
CA VAL A 202 -3.73 -5.63 -12.31
C VAL A 202 -4.83 -6.17 -13.24
N VAL A 203 -5.87 -5.37 -13.52
CA VAL A 203 -6.98 -5.76 -14.41
C VAL A 203 -6.48 -6.12 -15.81
N THR A 204 -5.54 -5.34 -16.36
CA THR A 204 -4.95 -5.58 -17.67
C THR A 204 -4.18 -6.90 -17.70
N ARG A 205 -3.36 -7.16 -16.69
CA ARG A 205 -2.56 -8.40 -16.60
C ARG A 205 -3.44 -9.64 -16.48
N ILE A 206 -4.46 -9.64 -15.61
CA ILE A 206 -5.38 -10.79 -15.51
C ILE A 206 -6.29 -10.92 -16.75
N GLY A 207 -6.56 -9.82 -17.44
CA GLY A 207 -7.27 -9.82 -18.72
C GLY A 207 -6.49 -10.52 -19.83
N GLY A 208 -5.16 -10.38 -19.83
CA GLY A 208 -4.26 -10.99 -20.81
C GLY A 208 -3.92 -12.46 -20.54
N SER A 209 -4.16 -12.98 -19.34
CA SER A 209 -3.86 -14.38 -19.01
C SER A 209 -4.75 -14.94 -17.89
N PRO A 210 -5.59 -15.97 -18.17
CA PRO A 210 -6.42 -16.62 -17.15
C PRO A 210 -5.60 -17.21 -15.99
N VAL A 211 -4.38 -17.65 -16.26
CA VAL A 211 -3.48 -18.21 -15.24
C VAL A 211 -3.11 -17.17 -14.18
N LEU A 212 -3.06 -15.89 -14.54
CA LEU A 212 -2.72 -14.81 -13.61
C LEU A 212 -3.86 -14.46 -12.66
N ALA A 213 -5.12 -14.62 -13.05
CA ALA A 213 -6.25 -14.40 -12.16
C ALA A 213 -6.23 -15.37 -10.96
N GLY A 214 -5.91 -16.64 -11.21
CA GLY A 214 -5.75 -17.63 -10.13
C GLY A 214 -4.65 -17.28 -9.12
N ARG A 215 -3.66 -16.47 -9.52
CA ARG A 215 -2.60 -15.99 -8.61
C ARG A 215 -3.06 -14.87 -7.68
N LEU A 216 -4.08 -14.07 -8.05
CA LEU A 216 -4.61 -13.06 -7.15
C LEU A 216 -5.17 -13.69 -5.87
N SER A 217 -5.82 -14.85 -6.00
CA SER A 217 -6.40 -15.58 -4.86
C SER A 217 -5.38 -16.42 -4.08
N SER A 218 -4.12 -16.48 -4.53
CA SER A 218 -3.08 -17.24 -3.85
C SER A 218 -2.43 -16.41 -2.74
N PRO A 219 -1.86 -17.05 -1.69
CA PRO A 219 -1.09 -16.34 -0.67
C PRO A 219 0.09 -15.54 -1.25
N GLN A 220 0.68 -16.02 -2.35
CA GLN A 220 1.78 -15.34 -3.02
C GLN A 220 1.32 -14.06 -3.73
N GLY A 221 0.08 -14.03 -4.21
CA GLY A 221 -0.47 -12.92 -4.98
C GLY A 221 0.01 -12.89 -6.43
N LEU A 222 -0.48 -11.89 -7.15
CA LEU A 222 -0.06 -11.54 -8.50
C LEU A 222 1.05 -10.50 -8.43
N GLU A 223 2.25 -10.88 -8.86
CA GLU A 223 3.35 -9.92 -9.04
C GLU A 223 3.15 -9.07 -10.30
N PHE A 224 3.47 -7.78 -10.18
CA PHE A 224 3.50 -6.84 -11.29
C PHE A 224 4.57 -5.76 -11.12
N ASP A 225 4.87 -5.04 -12.19
CA ASP A 225 5.83 -3.93 -12.18
C ASP A 225 5.07 -2.61 -12.28
N HIS A 226 5.46 -1.65 -11.46
CA HIS A 226 4.93 -0.29 -11.41
C HIS A 226 6.04 0.73 -11.72
N PRO A 227 5.79 1.74 -12.57
CA PRO A 227 6.84 2.68 -13.01
C PRO A 227 7.58 3.39 -11.87
N ASN A 228 6.87 3.74 -10.80
CA ASN A 228 7.44 4.51 -9.67
C ASN A 228 7.84 3.64 -8.47
N PHE A 229 7.27 2.43 -8.35
CA PHE A 229 7.39 1.62 -7.12
C PHE A 229 8.08 0.27 -7.36
N GLU A 230 8.60 0.05 -8.56
CA GLU A 230 9.22 -1.20 -8.98
C GLU A 230 8.24 -2.37 -8.84
N LYS A 231 8.60 -3.43 -8.12
CA LYS A 231 7.75 -4.61 -7.98
C LYS A 231 6.60 -4.36 -7.02
N GLY A 232 5.42 -4.85 -7.41
CA GLY A 232 4.21 -4.87 -6.63
C GLY A 232 3.59 -6.25 -6.57
N THR A 233 2.78 -6.48 -5.55
CA THR A 233 2.00 -7.71 -5.35
C THR A 233 0.56 -7.32 -5.08
N ALA A 234 -0.37 -7.90 -5.83
CA ALA A 234 -1.80 -7.77 -5.61
C ALA A 234 -2.38 -9.09 -5.09
N ARG A 235 -3.28 -9.04 -4.12
CA ARG A 235 -3.99 -10.22 -3.58
C ARG A 235 -5.47 -9.91 -3.47
N ILE A 236 -6.30 -10.93 -3.69
CA ILE A 236 -7.73 -10.86 -3.47
C ILE A 236 -8.20 -12.06 -2.65
N SER A 237 -9.13 -11.83 -1.74
CA SER A 237 -9.90 -12.90 -1.10
C SER A 237 -11.37 -12.51 -1.09
N VAL A 238 -12.25 -13.49 -1.23
CA VAL A 238 -13.70 -13.29 -1.21
C VAL A 238 -14.27 -14.15 -0.09
N GLN A 239 -14.99 -13.51 0.83
CA GLN A 239 -15.63 -14.17 1.97
C GLN A 239 -17.11 -13.77 1.99
N GLY A 240 -17.99 -14.71 1.63
CA GLY A 240 -19.41 -14.41 1.44
C GLY A 240 -19.62 -13.42 0.30
N ASP A 241 -20.24 -12.29 0.62
CA ASP A 241 -20.47 -11.16 -0.29
C ASP A 241 -19.37 -10.10 -0.22
N THR A 242 -18.32 -10.30 0.55
CA THR A 242 -17.29 -9.28 0.78
C THR A 242 -15.99 -9.66 0.08
N ALA A 243 -15.47 -8.76 -0.75
CA ALA A 243 -14.15 -8.87 -1.36
C ALA A 243 -13.13 -8.04 -0.57
N ASN A 244 -11.97 -8.65 -0.29
CA ASN A 244 -10.80 -7.99 0.26
C ASN A 244 -9.73 -7.96 -0.83
N LEU A 245 -9.27 -6.78 -1.21
CA LEU A 245 -8.19 -6.58 -2.18
C LEU A 245 -7.04 -5.86 -1.48
N SER A 246 -5.82 -6.37 -1.63
CA SER A 246 -4.61 -5.67 -1.22
C SER A 246 -3.66 -5.47 -2.39
N ILE A 247 -2.98 -4.33 -2.41
CA ILE A 247 -1.90 -4.01 -3.32
C ILE A 247 -0.75 -3.44 -2.50
N GLU A 248 0.40 -4.08 -2.60
CA GLU A 248 1.62 -3.70 -1.89
C GLU A 248 2.72 -3.48 -2.93
N MET A 249 3.43 -2.36 -2.87
CA MET A 249 4.52 -2.04 -3.80
C MET A 249 5.72 -1.45 -3.07
N GLY A 250 6.92 -1.75 -3.59
CA GLY A 250 8.17 -1.27 -3.00
C GLY A 250 8.50 -1.90 -1.64
N VAL A 251 9.40 -1.25 -0.89
CA VAL A 251 9.88 -1.71 0.44
C VAL A 251 8.84 -1.70 1.56
N PRO A 252 7.94 -0.71 1.66
CA PRO A 252 6.84 -0.65 2.63
C PRO A 252 6.01 -1.93 2.71
N ALA A 253 5.87 -2.69 1.62
CA ALA A 253 5.21 -4.00 1.62
C ALA A 253 5.75 -4.94 2.73
N ALA A 254 7.08 -4.99 2.91
CA ALA A 254 7.69 -5.85 3.92
C ALA A 254 7.54 -5.32 5.35
N GLN A 255 7.39 -4.00 5.52
CA GLN A 255 7.28 -3.36 6.83
C GLN A 255 5.83 -3.29 7.32
N TYR A 256 4.87 -3.09 6.42
CA TYR A 256 3.46 -2.84 6.76
C TYR A 256 2.51 -3.93 6.26
N GLY A 257 2.94 -4.82 5.34
CA GLY A 257 2.07 -5.86 4.75
C GLY A 257 1.57 -6.91 5.74
N GLY A 258 2.21 -7.04 6.90
CA GLY A 258 1.77 -7.96 7.97
C GLY A 258 0.66 -7.40 8.88
N PHE A 259 0.30 -6.13 8.77
CA PHE A 259 -0.56 -5.47 9.77
C PHE A 259 -2.07 -5.54 9.50
N LEU A 260 -2.52 -5.87 8.28
CA LEU A 260 -3.91 -5.58 7.85
C LEU A 260 -4.69 -6.75 7.26
N LEU A 261 -4.13 -7.95 7.22
CA LEU A 261 -4.85 -9.15 6.80
C LEU A 261 -4.81 -10.20 7.94
N PRO A 262 -5.96 -10.59 8.52
CA PRO A 262 -6.04 -11.77 9.37
C PRO A 262 -5.86 -13.07 8.57
#